data_AF-A0A9X8GD15-F1
#
_entry.id   AF-A0A9X8GD15-F1
#
_cell.length_a   1.000
_cell.length_b   1.000
_cell.length_c   1.000
_cell.angle_alpha   90.00
_cell.angle_beta   90.00
_cell.angle_gamma   90.00
#
_symmetry.space_group_name_H-M   'P 1'
#
loop_
_entity.id
_entity.type
_entity.pdbx_description
1 polymer ?
#
loop_
_entity_poly.entity_id
_entity_poly.type
_entity_poly.pdbx_seq_one_letter_code
_entity_poly.pdbx_strand_id
1 'polypeptide(L)'
;MVKQEETHGCGVQFVMKNIPFFSDMFQYNQGNPYHSLPLCQHTYMVYAHLTENYVGEDLFLLQSAAAFHDTGKPFCRVFKKLKGYHSYYGHEYVSTHIACHFLMELGFE
;
A
#
# COMPACT_ATOMS: atom_id res chain seq x y z
N MET A 1 29.57 13.98 -8.33
CA MET A 1 28.48 13.79 -7.34
C MET A 1 27.52 12.77 -7.92
N VAL A 2 27.57 11.53 -7.43
CA VAL A 2 26.63 10.48 -7.84
C VAL A 2 25.30 10.77 -7.17
N LYS A 3 24.22 10.85 -7.95
CA LYS A 3 22.86 11.01 -7.44
C LYS A 3 22.50 9.80 -6.60
N GLN A 4 22.10 10.03 -5.35
CA GLN A 4 21.81 9.01 -4.34
C GLN A 4 20.38 8.44 -4.44
N GLU A 5 19.72 8.52 -5.60
CA GLU A 5 18.26 8.41 -5.69
C GLU A 5 17.67 7.05 -6.11
N GLU A 6 18.45 6.01 -6.44
CA GLU A 6 17.85 4.83 -7.10
C GLU A 6 17.83 3.50 -6.32
N THR A 7 18.42 3.39 -5.13
CA THR A 7 18.63 2.05 -4.52
C THR A 7 17.76 1.70 -3.32
N HIS A 8 17.18 2.67 -2.60
CA HIS A 8 16.43 2.36 -1.37
C HIS A 8 15.02 1.82 -1.62
N GLY A 9 14.33 2.25 -2.69
CA GLY A 9 12.97 1.79 -3.01
C GLY A 9 12.90 0.39 -3.61
N CYS A 10 13.97 -0.07 -4.27
CA CYS A 10 13.98 -1.33 -5.01
C CYS A 10 13.88 -2.57 -4.08
N GLY A 11 14.60 -2.57 -2.95
CA GLY A 11 14.67 -3.71 -2.05
C GLY A 11 13.35 -4.00 -1.33
N VAL A 12 12.71 -2.97 -0.77
CA VAL A 12 11.46 -3.15 0.00
C VAL A 12 10.29 -3.44 -0.93
N GLN A 13 10.18 -2.76 -2.09
CA GLN A 13 9.17 -3.12 -3.09
C GLN A 13 9.36 -4.55 -3.60
N PHE A 14 10.61 -5.00 -3.73
CA PHE A 14 10.92 -6.39 -4.07
C PHE A 14 10.48 -7.37 -2.96
N VAL A 15 10.66 -7.03 -1.68
CA VAL A 15 10.15 -7.88 -0.59
C VAL A 15 8.62 -7.89 -0.57
N MET A 16 8.00 -6.72 -0.67
CA MET A 16 6.54 -6.58 -0.64
C MET A 16 5.88 -7.39 -1.76
N LYS A 17 6.36 -7.32 -3.01
CA LYS A 17 5.73 -8.10 -4.11
C LYS A 17 5.76 -9.62 -3.92
N ASN A 18 6.59 -10.15 -3.01
CA ASN A 18 6.65 -11.59 -2.72
C ASN A 18 5.65 -12.02 -1.62
N ILE A 19 4.94 -11.05 -1.02
CA ILE A 19 3.82 -11.31 -0.12
C ILE A 19 2.53 -11.32 -0.96
N PRO A 20 1.65 -12.33 -0.85
CA PRO A 20 0.56 -12.57 -1.81
C PRO A 20 -0.28 -11.35 -2.17
N PHE A 21 -0.86 -10.64 -1.19
CA PHE A 21 -1.73 -9.48 -1.42
C PHE A 21 -0.98 -8.22 -1.87
N PHE A 22 0.31 -8.12 -1.60
CA PHE A 22 1.14 -7.02 -2.13
C PHE A 22 1.58 -7.28 -3.58
N SER A 23 1.64 -8.55 -4.01
CA SER A 23 1.92 -8.91 -5.39
C SER A 23 0.85 -8.35 -6.35
N ASP A 24 -0.43 -8.38 -5.93
CA ASP A 24 -1.57 -7.82 -6.66
C ASP A 24 -1.52 -6.28 -6.78
N MET A 25 -0.77 -5.62 -5.88
CA MET A 25 -0.58 -4.17 -5.89
C MET A 25 0.61 -3.74 -6.75
N PHE A 26 1.52 -4.66 -7.10
CA PHE A 26 2.73 -4.33 -7.83
C PHE A 26 2.41 -3.83 -9.25
N GLN A 27 2.88 -2.62 -9.58
CA GLN A 27 2.56 -1.94 -10.86
C GLN A 27 1.04 -1.78 -11.13
N TYR A 28 0.19 -1.93 -10.11
CA TYR A 28 -1.25 -1.82 -10.27
C TYR A 28 -1.64 -0.38 -10.62
N ASN A 29 -2.16 -0.20 -11.84
CA ASN A 29 -2.67 1.08 -12.31
C ASN A 29 -4.05 1.37 -11.69
N GLN A 30 -4.08 2.39 -10.84
CA GLN A 30 -5.27 2.80 -10.10
C GLN A 30 -6.36 3.42 -10.98
N GLY A 31 -6.09 3.77 -12.24
CA GLY A 31 -7.10 4.18 -13.21
C GLY A 31 -7.97 5.36 -12.75
N ASN A 32 -7.38 6.27 -11.98
CA ASN A 32 -8.02 7.44 -11.39
C ASN A 32 -7.06 8.64 -11.48
N PRO A 33 -7.49 9.79 -12.01
CA PRO A 33 -6.63 10.96 -12.25
C PRO A 33 -6.05 11.58 -10.98
N TYR A 34 -6.60 11.29 -9.81
CA TYR A 34 -6.09 11.77 -8.52
C TYR A 34 -5.00 10.88 -7.93
N HIS A 35 -4.56 9.85 -8.65
CA HIS A 35 -3.46 8.98 -8.26
C HIS A 35 -2.31 9.08 -9.26
N SER A 36 -1.15 9.50 -8.78
CA SER A 36 0.07 9.68 -9.59
C SER A 36 1.01 8.48 -9.56
N LEU A 37 0.78 7.52 -8.66
CA LEU A 37 1.66 6.37 -8.43
C LEU A 37 0.91 5.04 -8.61
N PRO A 38 1.59 3.98 -9.11
CA PRO A 38 1.12 2.61 -8.96
C PRO A 38 0.88 2.27 -7.49
N LEU A 39 -0.07 1.37 -7.24
CA LEU A 39 -0.60 1.16 -5.89
C LEU A 39 0.45 0.72 -4.86
N CYS A 40 1.30 -0.24 -5.20
CA CYS A 40 2.38 -0.68 -4.31
C CYS A 40 3.38 0.45 -4.03
N GLN A 41 3.71 1.27 -5.03
CA GLN A 41 4.61 2.41 -4.86
C GLN A 41 3.98 3.49 -3.97
N HIS A 42 2.71 3.82 -4.16
CA HIS A 42 1.93 4.70 -3.28
C HIS A 42 2.02 4.23 -1.82
N THR A 43 1.77 2.95 -1.59
CA THR A 43 1.80 2.33 -0.26
C THR A 43 3.19 2.42 0.38
N TYR A 44 4.23 2.09 -0.39
CA TYR A 44 5.61 2.19 0.06
C TYR A 44 6.01 3.63 0.43
N MET A 45 5.59 4.64 -0.34
CA MET A 45 5.93 6.03 -0.05
C MET A 45 5.35 6.51 1.29
N VAL A 46 4.14 6.07 1.65
CA VAL A 46 3.55 6.36 2.98
C VAL A 46 4.36 5.69 4.09
N TYR A 47 4.69 4.41 3.93
CA TYR A 47 5.53 3.67 4.87
C TYR A 47 6.90 4.33 5.07
N ALA A 48 7.57 4.69 3.98
CA ALA A 48 8.89 5.32 3.99
C ALA A 48 8.82 6.69 4.67
N HIS A 49 7.81 7.49 4.35
CA HIS A 49 7.59 8.78 4.99
C HIS A 49 7.44 8.66 6.51
N LEU A 50 6.65 7.71 7.00
CA LEU A 50 6.55 7.44 8.44
C LEU A 50 7.89 7.04 9.05
N THR A 51 8.62 6.15 8.38
CA THR A 51 9.94 5.68 8.83
C THR A 51 10.95 6.82 8.98
N GLU A 52 10.91 7.79 8.07
CA GLU A 52 11.86 8.89 8.03
C GLU A 52 11.45 10.06 8.94
N ASN A 53 10.15 10.27 9.16
CA ASN A 53 9.64 11.53 9.74
C ASN A 53 8.89 11.37 11.06
N TYR A 54 8.42 10.18 11.41
CA TYR A 54 7.70 9.96 12.67
C TYR A 54 8.66 9.50 13.77
N VAL A 55 8.62 10.21 14.91
CA VAL A 55 9.37 9.86 16.12
C VAL A 55 8.37 9.69 17.26
N GLY A 56 8.15 8.45 17.69
CA GLY A 56 7.20 8.10 18.74
C GLY A 56 7.10 6.60 18.94
N GLU A 57 6.40 6.19 20.00
CA GLU A 57 6.22 4.78 20.35
C GLU A 57 5.31 4.01 19.37
N ASP A 58 4.43 4.72 18.66
CA ASP A 58 3.48 4.10 17.72
C ASP A 58 4.06 3.84 16.32
N LEU A 59 5.38 4.05 16.10
CA LEU A 59 5.97 3.95 14.76
C LEU A 59 5.65 2.62 14.09
N PHE A 60 5.77 1.51 14.84
CA PHE A 60 5.48 0.18 14.33
C PHE A 60 3.99 0.03 13.95
N LEU A 61 3.07 0.47 14.80
CA LEU A 61 1.63 0.43 14.49
C LEU A 61 1.30 1.23 13.24
N LEU A 62 1.86 2.43 13.11
CA LEU A 62 1.65 3.30 11.95
C LEU A 62 2.25 2.70 10.68
N GLN A 63 3.43 2.09 10.76
CA GLN A 63 4.05 1.38 9.64
C GLN A 63 3.22 0.18 9.19
N SER A 64 2.70 -0.61 10.14
CA SER A 64 1.78 -1.71 9.83
C SER A 64 0.51 -1.18 9.16
N ALA A 65 -0.13 -0.15 9.73
CA ALA A 65 -1.32 0.45 9.14
C ALA A 65 -1.05 0.98 7.73
N ALA A 66 0.08 1.66 7.51
CA ALA A 66 0.48 2.16 6.20
C ALA A 66 0.69 1.02 5.19
N ALA A 67 1.31 -0.09 5.60
CA ALA A 67 1.49 -1.26 4.75
C ALA A 67 0.14 -1.83 4.28
N PHE A 68 -0.87 -1.92 5.16
CA PHE A 68 -2.15 -2.55 4.82
C PHE A 68 -3.21 -1.62 4.24
N HIS A 69 -3.10 -0.29 4.40
CA HIS A 69 -4.24 0.64 4.24
C HIS A 69 -5.03 0.47 2.93
N ASP A 70 -4.35 0.21 1.82
CA ASP A 70 -4.94 0.12 0.49
C ASP A 70 -4.89 -1.30 -0.14
N THR A 71 -4.54 -2.33 0.63
CA THR A 71 -4.45 -3.73 0.14
C THR A 71 -5.78 -4.26 -0.42
N GLY A 72 -6.92 -3.68 -0.02
CA GLY A 72 -8.24 -4.01 -0.54
C GLY A 72 -8.57 -3.44 -1.93
N LYS A 73 -7.83 -2.45 -2.43
CA LYS A 73 -8.17 -1.75 -3.69
C LYS A 73 -8.27 -2.68 -4.92
N PRO A 74 -7.38 -3.68 -5.12
CA PRO A 74 -7.50 -4.62 -6.25
C PRO A 74 -8.85 -5.33 -6.31
N PHE A 75 -9.53 -5.53 -5.16
CA PHE A 75 -10.79 -6.24 -5.05
C PHE A 75 -12.03 -5.35 -5.17
N CYS A 76 -11.88 -4.01 -5.13
CA CYS A 76 -12.99 -3.06 -5.06
C CYS A 76 -13.07 -2.11 -6.25
N ARG A 77 -12.34 -2.38 -7.34
CA ARG A 77 -12.28 -1.51 -8.52
C ARG A 77 -13.63 -1.44 -9.24
N VAL A 78 -14.22 -0.25 -9.32
CA VAL A 78 -15.46 0.00 -10.08
C VAL A 78 -15.30 1.21 -10.99
N PHE A 79 -15.56 1.05 -12.28
CA PHE A 79 -15.58 2.18 -13.22
C PHE A 79 -16.84 3.04 -13.04
N LYS A 80 -16.67 4.34 -12.81
CA LYS A 80 -17.78 5.28 -12.65
C LYS A 80 -18.00 6.04 -13.95
N LYS A 81 -18.94 5.56 -14.77
CA LYS A 81 -19.25 6.12 -16.11
C LYS A 81 -19.40 7.64 -16.12
N LEU A 82 -20.15 8.21 -15.17
CA LEU A 82 -20.37 9.66 -15.07
C LEU A 82 -19.11 10.47 -14.74
N LYS A 83 -18.12 9.84 -14.11
CA LYS A 83 -16.86 10.47 -13.71
C LYS A 83 -15.72 10.22 -14.70
N GLY A 84 -15.82 9.17 -15.52
CA GLY A 84 -14.79 8.77 -16.48
C GLY A 84 -13.56 8.07 -15.87
N TYR A 85 -13.62 7.69 -14.59
CA TYR A 85 -12.51 7.03 -13.89
C TYR A 85 -12.97 5.99 -12.85
N HIS A 86 -12.04 5.24 -12.28
CA HIS A 86 -12.31 4.18 -11.31
C HIS A 86 -12.41 4.70 -9.87
N SER A 87 -13.30 4.09 -9.09
CA SER A 87 -13.41 4.27 -7.64
C SER A 87 -13.21 2.95 -6.91
N TYR A 88 -12.95 3.02 -5.61
CA TYR A 88 -12.59 1.88 -4.77
C TYR A 88 -13.42 1.81 -3.48
N TYR A 89 -14.68 2.23 -3.49
CA TYR A 89 -15.49 2.25 -2.26
C TYR A 89 -15.55 0.88 -1.59
N GLY A 90 -15.33 0.85 -0.27
CA GLY A 90 -15.32 -0.37 0.54
C GLY A 90 -13.96 -1.09 0.59
N HIS A 91 -12.94 -0.59 -0.11
CA HIS A 91 -11.58 -1.15 -0.04
C HIS A 91 -11.04 -1.16 1.40
N GLU A 92 -11.42 -0.18 2.23
CA GLU A 92 -11.03 -0.09 3.63
C GLU A 92 -11.45 -1.34 4.42
N TYR A 93 -12.66 -1.86 4.20
CA TYR A 93 -13.11 -3.08 4.87
C TYR A 93 -12.33 -4.30 4.40
N VAL A 94 -12.07 -4.41 3.09
CA VAL A 94 -11.27 -5.52 2.54
C VAL A 94 -9.83 -5.45 3.07
N SER A 95 -9.22 -4.26 3.09
CA SER A 95 -7.90 -4.02 3.69
C SER A 95 -7.86 -4.47 5.15
N THR A 96 -8.89 -4.16 5.95
CA THR A 96 -8.98 -4.61 7.34
C THR A 96 -9.00 -6.13 7.45
N HIS A 97 -9.80 -6.82 6.64
CA HIS A 97 -9.86 -8.29 6.68
C HIS A 97 -8.52 -8.93 6.28
N ILE A 98 -7.85 -8.39 5.26
CA ILE A 98 -6.51 -8.84 4.85
C ILE A 98 -5.51 -8.63 6.00
N ALA A 99 -5.52 -7.44 6.62
CA ALA A 99 -4.63 -7.12 7.73
C ALA A 99 -4.86 -8.04 8.94
N CYS A 100 -6.11 -8.20 9.38
CA CYS A 100 -6.46 -9.06 10.51
C CYS A 100 -6.03 -10.50 10.24
N HIS A 101 -6.38 -11.06 9.08
CA HIS A 101 -6.00 -12.43 8.73
C HIS A 101 -4.48 -12.62 8.75
N PHE A 102 -3.73 -11.75 8.07
CA PHE A 102 -2.28 -11.88 7.99
C PHE A 102 -1.58 -11.66 9.34
N LEU A 103 -2.00 -10.66 10.11
CA LEU A 103 -1.40 -10.38 11.42
C LEU A 103 -1.71 -11.48 12.43
N MET A 104 -2.93 -12.04 12.41
CA MET A 104 -3.27 -13.20 13.24
C MET A 104 -2.45 -14.44 12.88
N GLU A 105 -2.20 -14.69 11.59
CA GLU A 105 -1.32 -15.79 11.16
C GLU A 105 0.13 -15.61 11.63
N LEU A 106 0.57 -14.37 11.83
CA LEU A 106 1.86 -14.03 12.41
C LEU A 106 1.87 -14.04 13.95
N GLY A 107 0.74 -14.30 14.60
CA GLY A 107 0.61 -14.39 16.06
C GLY A 107 0.38 -13.06 16.77
N PHE A 108 -0.08 -12.02 16.07
CA PHE A 108 -0.54 -10.77 16.69
C PHE A 108 -2.00 -10.93 17.20
N GLU A 109 -2.31 -10.26 18.31
CA GLU A 109 -3.64 -10.21 18.95
C GLU A 109 -4.38 -8.91 18.67
#